data_AF-A0A938KGB7-F1
#
_entry.id   AF-A0A938KGB7-F1
#
_cell.length_a   1.000
_cell.length_b   1.000
_cell.length_c   1.000
_cell.angle_alpha   90.00
_cell.angle_beta   90.00
_cell.angle_gamma   90.00
#
_symmetry.space_group_name_H-M   'P 1'
#
loop_
_entity.id
_entity.type
_entity.pdbx_description
1 polymer ?
#
loop_
_entity_poly.entity_id
_entity_poly.type
_entity_poly.pdbx_seq_one_letter_code
_entity_poly.pdbx_strand_id
1 'polypeptide(L)'
;QSGTILIDGLNVPAQDRDYQLWVFVDGSPVSAGLLRVDTTGHVQGSYTIAQSINTVQRFAITDERKGGVPQPAGEIIMLSN
;
A
#
# COMPACT_ATOMS: atom_id res chain seq x y z
N GLN A 1 6.21 -5.76 13.38
CA GLN A 1 4.78 -6.12 13.45
C GLN A 1 4.34 -6.61 12.07
N SER A 2 3.53 -7.66 11.97
CA SER A 2 3.07 -8.21 10.69
C SER A 2 1.55 -8.23 10.61
N GLY A 3 1.02 -8.04 9.41
CA GLY A 3 -0.42 -8.00 9.14
C GLY A 3 -0.74 -8.58 7.78
N THR A 4 -2.02 -8.90 7.57
CA THR A 4 -2.56 -9.34 6.28
C THR A 4 -3.40 -8.22 5.70
N ILE A 5 -3.29 -7.99 4.40
CA ILE A 5 -4.17 -7.10 3.65
C ILE A 5 -4.97 -7.92 2.63
N LEU A 6 -6.27 -7.65 2.60
CA LEU A 6 -7.23 -8.18 1.64
C LEU A 6 -7.97 -6.98 1.06
N ILE A 7 -7.85 -6.77 -0.24
CA ILE A 7 -8.55 -5.71 -0.95
C ILE A 7 -9.22 -6.32 -2.17
N ASP A 8 -10.48 -5.99 -2.36
CA ASP A 8 -11.27 -6.41 -3.51
C ASP A 8 -11.69 -5.18 -4.34
N GLY A 9 -11.88 -5.40 -5.64
CA GLY A 9 -12.41 -4.38 -6.55
C GLY A 9 -11.39 -3.31 -6.97
N LEU A 10 -10.10 -3.60 -6.87
CA LEU A 10 -9.07 -2.73 -7.44
C LEU A 10 -8.96 -2.96 -8.95
N ASN A 11 -8.83 -1.86 -9.70
CA ASN A 11 -8.47 -1.96 -11.11
C ASN A 11 -7.05 -2.51 -11.23
N VAL A 12 -6.77 -3.24 -12.31
CA VAL A 12 -5.39 -3.65 -12.61
C VAL A 12 -4.60 -2.38 -12.98
N PRO A 13 -3.45 -2.11 -12.32
CA PRO A 13 -2.64 -0.94 -12.64
C PRO A 13 -2.09 -1.03 -14.06
N ALA A 14 -1.82 0.13 -14.67
CA ALA A 14 -1.18 0.18 -15.98
C ALA A 14 0.21 -0.49 -15.96
N GLN A 15 0.72 -0.90 -17.11
CA GLN A 15 1.94 -1.72 -17.22
C GLN A 15 3.21 -1.05 -16.61
N ASP A 16 3.22 0.27 -16.54
CA ASP A 16 4.27 1.13 -16.01
C ASP A 16 3.97 1.67 -14.60
N ARG A 17 2.95 1.10 -13.94
CA ARG A 17 2.45 1.51 -12.63
C ARG A 17 2.35 0.33 -11.69
N ASP A 18 2.52 0.60 -10.41
CA ASP A 18 2.31 -0.37 -9.33
C ASP A 18 1.53 0.31 -8.20
N TYR A 19 0.67 -0.44 -7.54
CA TYR A 19 0.05 0.02 -6.30
C TYR A 19 1.01 -0.17 -5.13
N GLN A 20 1.10 0.83 -4.27
CA GLN A 20 1.96 0.79 -3.09
C GLN A 20 1.13 1.04 -1.83
N LEU A 21 1.31 0.16 -0.84
CA LEU A 21 0.69 0.28 0.47
C LEU A 21 1.57 1.13 1.39
N TRP A 22 0.93 2.04 2.09
CA TRP A 22 1.54 2.92 3.07
C TRP A 22 0.89 2.75 4.42
N VAL A 23 1.71 2.75 5.46
CA VAL A 23 1.26 2.83 6.85
C VAL A 23 1.74 4.14 7.43
N PHE A 24 0.83 4.92 8.01
CA PHE A 24 1.17 6.16 8.68
C PHE A 24 1.57 5.88 10.12
N VAL A 25 2.84 6.14 10.42
CA VAL A 25 3.46 6.01 11.75
C VAL A 25 3.91 7.40 12.18
N ASP A 26 3.41 7.87 13.31
CA ASP A 26 3.71 9.22 13.85
C ASP A 26 3.55 10.35 12.81
N GLY A 27 2.50 10.26 11.98
CA GLY A 27 2.18 11.22 10.92
C GLY A 27 2.95 11.04 9.62
N SER A 28 3.92 10.13 9.56
CA SER A 28 4.78 9.91 8.40
C SER A 28 4.42 8.62 7.66
N PRO A 29 4.30 8.63 6.31
CA PRO A 29 4.04 7.42 5.53
C PRO A 29 5.28 6.54 5.48
N VAL A 30 5.13 5.28 5.86
CA VAL A 30 6.13 4.22 5.73
C VAL A 30 5.65 3.24 4.68
N SER A 31 6.50 2.93 3.70
CA SER A 31 6.17 1.91 2.69
C SER A 31 6.01 0.54 3.34
N ALA A 32 4.85 -0.08 3.14
CA ALA A 32 4.53 -1.43 3.59
C ALA A 32 4.75 -2.47 2.49
N GLY A 33 5.05 -2.02 1.27
CA GLY A 33 5.32 -2.86 0.11
C GLY A 33 4.43 -2.54 -1.10
N LEU A 34 4.77 -3.18 -2.22
CA LEU A 34 3.98 -3.14 -3.44
C LEU A 34 2.85 -4.17 -3.37
N LEU A 35 1.69 -3.78 -3.90
CA LEU A 35 0.52 -4.62 -4.02
C LEU A 35 0.49 -5.23 -5.42
N ARG A 36 0.30 -6.55 -5.48
CA ARG A 36 0.02 -7.24 -6.74
C ARG A 36 -1.48 -7.46 -6.85
N VAL A 37 -2.09 -6.77 -7.81
CA VAL A 37 -3.49 -6.98 -8.19
C VAL A 37 -3.53 -8.14 -9.16
N ASP A 38 -4.33 -9.15 -8.86
CA ASP A 38 -4.58 -10.25 -9.78
C ASP A 38 -5.55 -9.86 -10.90
N THR A 39 -5.79 -10.78 -11.84
CA THR A 39 -6.70 -10.55 -12.97
C THR A 39 -8.16 -10.35 -12.58
N THR A 40 -8.51 -10.62 -11.33
CA THR A 40 -9.86 -10.43 -10.77
C THR A 40 -10.00 -9.16 -9.95
N GLY A 41 -8.93 -8.36 -9.83
CA GLY A 41 -8.95 -7.13 -9.05
C GLY A 41 -8.76 -7.35 -7.54
N HIS A 42 -8.28 -8.54 -7.15
CA HIS A 42 -8.00 -8.85 -5.76
C HIS A 42 -6.52 -8.64 -5.43
N VAL A 43 -6.28 -8.21 -4.19
CA VAL A 43 -4.95 -8.13 -3.60
C VAL A 43 -4.98 -8.92 -2.30
N GLN A 44 -4.11 -9.93 -2.21
CA GLN A 44 -3.81 -10.64 -0.97
C GLN A 44 -2.31 -10.57 -0.71
N GLY A 45 -1.94 -10.03 0.43
CA GLY A 45 -0.54 -9.93 0.83
C GLY A 45 -0.36 -9.91 2.34
N SER A 46 0.81 -10.33 2.79
CA SER A 46 1.28 -10.04 4.12
C SER A 46 2.31 -8.91 4.06
N TYR A 47 2.25 -7.98 5.00
CA TYR A 47 3.25 -6.96 5.16
C TYR A 47 3.90 -7.10 6.53
N THR A 48 5.20 -6.80 6.59
CA THR A 48 5.94 -6.75 7.86
C THR A 48 6.56 -5.38 7.98
N ILE A 49 6.19 -4.67 9.04
CA ILE A 49 6.80 -3.40 9.40
C ILE A 49 7.90 -3.72 10.39
N ALA A 50 9.14 -3.44 9.98
CA ALA A 50 10.34 -3.71 10.77
C ALA A 50 10.42 -2.84 12.02
N GLN A 51 9.72 -1.71 12.01
CA GLN A 51 9.70 -0.75 13.11
C GLN A 51 8.71 -1.19 14.20
N SER A 52 9.07 -1.02 15.47
CA SER A 52 8.12 -1.16 16.58
C SER A 52 7.14 0.01 16.50
N ILE A 53 5.97 -0.25 15.92
CA ILE A 53 4.91 0.75 15.79
C ILE A 53 4.11 0.74 17.10
N ASN A 54 4.11 1.87 17.81
CA ASN A 54 3.22 2.02 18.96
C ASN A 54 1.78 2.28 18.51
N THR A 55 1.59 3.00 17.40
CA THR A 55 0.27 3.36 16.89
C THR A 55 0.29 3.43 15.37
N VAL A 56 -0.43 2.53 14.72
CA VAL A 56 -0.79 2.71 13.31
C VAL A 56 -1.91 3.71 13.26
N GLN A 57 -1.69 4.84 12.57
CA GLN A 57 -2.70 5.88 12.48
C GLN A 57 -3.71 5.53 11.39
N ARG A 58 -3.21 5.34 10.16
CA ARG A 58 -4.02 5.07 8.96
C ARG A 58 -3.22 4.30 7.92
N PHE A 59 -3.93 3.71 6.97
CA PHE A 59 -3.38 3.10 5.78
C PHE A 59 -3.74 3.95 4.55
N ALA A 60 -2.85 3.96 3.56
CA ALA A 60 -3.15 4.50 2.25
C ALA A 60 -2.63 3.58 1.15
N ILE A 61 -3.30 3.58 0.01
CA ILE A 61 -2.82 2.95 -1.21
C ILE A 61 -2.67 4.04 -2.25
N THR A 62 -1.51 4.09 -2.90
CA THR A 62 -1.28 5.00 -4.01
C THR A 62 -0.98 4.24 -5.30
N ASP A 63 -1.39 4.84 -6.41
CA ASP A 63 -0.94 4.47 -7.74
C ASP A 63 0.42 5.12 -7.98
N GLU A 64 1.49 4.34 -8.07
CA GLU A 64 2.87 4.82 -8.18
C GLU A 64 3.53 4.34 -9.46
N ARG A 65 4.68 4.93 -9.79
CA ARG A 65 5.52 4.42 -10.88
C ARG A 65 5.97 2.99 -10.56
N LYS A 66 6.15 2.19 -11.61
CA LYS A 66 6.63 0.80 -11.52
C LYS A 66 7.85 0.67 -10.60
N GLY A 67 7.79 -0.32 -9.71
CA GLY A 67 8.79 -0.56 -8.67
C GLY A 67 8.60 0.26 -7.40
N GLY A 68 7.59 1.14 -7.35
CA GLY A 68 7.29 1.98 -6.21
C GLY A 68 8.20 3.20 -6.08
N VAL A 69 7.94 3.96 -5.02
CA VAL A 69 8.63 5.21 -4.69
C VAL A 69 9.01 5.25 -3.21
N PRO A 70 10.03 6.06 -2.85
CA PRO A 70 10.45 6.18 -1.45
C PRO A 70 9.46 6.97 -0.58
N GLN A 71 8.63 7.82 -1.19
CA GLN A 71 7.58 8.60 -0.53
C GLN A 71 6.36 8.68 -1.45
N PRO A 72 5.12 8.72 -0.93
CA PRO A 72 3.92 8.82 -1.74
C PRO A 72 3.99 10.03 -2.68
N ALA A 73 3.81 9.80 -3.97
CA ALA A 73 3.92 10.83 -4.99
C ALA A 73 2.79 10.77 -6.02
N GLY A 74 2.19 9.60 -6.19
CA GLY A 74 1.08 9.40 -7.10
C GLY A 74 -0.29 9.61 -6.47
N GLU A 75 -1.31 9.19 -7.20
CA GLU A 75 -2.70 9.37 -6.79
C GLU A 75 -3.04 8.45 -5.63
N ILE A 76 -3.75 8.98 -4.63
CA ILE A 76 -4.29 8.19 -3.52
C ILE A 76 -5.60 7.55 -3.97
N ILE A 77 -5.60 6.23 -4.10
CA ILE A 77 -6.79 5.47 -4.54
C ILE A 77 -7.59 4.91 -3.37
N MET A 78 -6.96 4.79 -2.19
CA MET A 78 -7.61 4.36 -0.97
C MET A 78 -6.98 5.00 0.26
N LEU A 79 -7.80 5.42 1.20
CA LEU A 79 -7.43 5.90 2.53
C LEU A 79 -8.31 5.20 3.56
N SER A 80 -7.71 4.62 4.60
CA SER A 80 -8.48 4.18 5.76
C SER A 80 -8.77 5.37 6.66
N ASN A 81 -9.94 5.34 7.32
CA ASN A 81 -10.25 6.25 8.43
C ASN A 81 -9.52 5.84 9.70
#